data_AF-A0A8D0GSR2-F1
#
_entry.id   AF-A0A8D0GSR2-F1
#
_cell.length_a   1.000
_cell.length_b   1.000
_cell.length_c   1.000
_cell.angle_alpha   90.00
_cell.angle_beta   90.00
_cell.angle_gamma   90.00
#
_symmetry.space_group_name_H-M   'P 1'
#
loop_
_entity.id
_entity.type
_entity.pdbx_description
1 polymer ?
#
loop_
_entity_poly.entity_id
_entity_poly.type
_entity_poly.pdbx_seq_one_letter_code
_entity_poly.pdbx_strand_id
1 'polypeptide(L)'
;MEAPLWRTPAGLLAPEHVYCMARALGSELQRLSGSFGPEAVAGLVPQVVRLLELLEALTGPAAGAECPRGDPAETLLRTVQSLRGERRREDGGAPGCYGDLEQKLLEMQRKEHHLQNRLAQLEEENQKALVQLAESQSQEDSTLRKEREVMLRLKEVVDKQRDQIRAQAHEIGCKTRDTEALQEQLARFMSMNEELRHKLAVVQAQLKSALRTKEDLETAALENRREMDRLGRAVAAAETPPRAMDGAASPDQDLRRRERGGSFFSKEELQQILQERNELKTSLFLVQEELAYYQRELLNDERIPGLLLDAVKSTIKKQRKKIRAKMLGTAEEPASSDEDESPWLLSPSTDCVDSRPPESRIRSFFGLWYRNSSSSSKDPSASASSGMWEIIDHQDVGFLQEEEEEGMPDCGSPAGTLPP
;
A
#
# COMPACT_ATOMS: atom_id res chain seq x y z
N MET A 1 -13.90 55.64 33.68
CA MET A 1 -14.17 54.39 32.93
C MET A 1 -15.64 54.07 33.14
N GLU A 2 -16.47 54.34 32.14
CA GLU A 2 -17.90 54.00 32.21
C GLU A 2 -18.07 52.49 32.11
N ALA A 3 -18.96 51.94 32.94
CA ALA A 3 -19.26 50.52 32.93
C ALA A 3 -19.90 50.14 31.58
N PRO A 4 -19.59 48.96 31.03
CA PRO A 4 -20.14 48.58 29.73
C PRO A 4 -21.67 48.44 29.82
N LEU A 5 -22.37 49.08 28.89
CA LEU A 5 -23.84 49.22 28.83
C LEU A 5 -24.62 47.89 28.81
N TRP A 6 -23.97 46.76 28.52
CA TRP A 6 -24.60 45.43 28.59
C TRP A 6 -24.72 44.89 30.03
N ARG A 7 -24.13 45.58 31.03
CA ARG A 7 -24.25 45.23 32.47
C ARG A 7 -25.24 46.10 33.24
N THR A 8 -25.86 47.10 32.62
CA THR A 8 -26.87 47.94 33.28
C THR A 8 -28.20 47.19 33.42
N PRO A 9 -28.82 47.17 34.62
CA PRO A 9 -30.08 46.48 34.85
C PRO A 9 -31.23 47.14 34.06
N ALA A 10 -32.16 46.32 33.57
CA ALA A 10 -33.22 46.73 32.64
C ALA A 10 -34.09 47.91 33.11
N GLY A 11 -34.23 48.11 34.43
CA GLY A 11 -35.01 49.20 35.03
C GLY A 11 -34.34 50.59 35.03
N LEU A 12 -33.08 50.70 34.61
CA LEU A 12 -32.35 51.99 34.48
C LEU A 12 -32.09 52.37 33.01
N LEU A 13 -32.64 51.60 32.07
CA LEU A 13 -32.45 51.83 30.64
C LEU A 13 -33.34 53.00 30.17
N ALA A 14 -32.77 54.19 30.14
CA ALA A 14 -33.31 55.30 29.35
C ALA A 14 -33.24 54.99 27.83
N PRO A 15 -34.11 55.61 27.00
CA PRO A 15 -34.08 55.49 25.55
C PRO A 15 -32.69 55.74 24.93
N GLU A 16 -31.91 56.65 25.52
CA GLU A 16 -30.54 56.97 25.10
C GLU A 16 -29.59 55.76 25.14
N HIS A 17 -29.80 54.83 26.07
CA HIS A 17 -28.98 53.61 26.16
C HIS A 17 -29.31 52.64 25.02
N VAL A 18 -30.57 52.60 24.55
CA VAL A 18 -30.98 51.77 23.42
C VAL A 18 -30.28 52.24 22.13
N TYR A 19 -30.18 53.56 21.91
CA TYR A 19 -29.45 54.12 20.77
C TYR A 19 -27.94 53.86 20.84
N CYS A 20 -27.34 53.91 22.03
CA CYS A 20 -25.93 53.58 22.21
C CYS A 20 -25.64 52.11 21.89
N MET A 21 -26.49 51.19 22.34
CA MET A 21 -26.40 49.76 22.03
C MET A 21 -26.61 49.49 20.54
N ALA A 22 -27.58 50.15 19.90
CA ALA A 22 -27.82 50.06 18.46
C ALA A 22 -26.58 50.45 17.64
N ARG A 23 -25.89 51.53 18.03
CA ARG A 23 -24.65 51.98 17.38
C ARG A 23 -23.51 50.97 17.53
N ALA A 24 -23.32 50.42 18.72
CA ALA A 24 -22.29 49.41 18.97
C ALA A 24 -22.56 48.12 18.15
N LEU A 25 -23.79 47.62 18.20
CA LEU A 25 -24.23 46.45 17.42
C LEU A 25 -24.09 46.66 15.91
N GLY A 26 -24.49 47.83 15.39
CA GLY A 26 -24.33 48.16 13.98
C GLY A 26 -22.87 48.14 13.51
N SER A 27 -21.94 48.61 14.35
CA SER A 27 -20.50 48.58 14.03
C SER A 27 -19.92 47.15 14.00
N GLU A 28 -20.41 46.25 14.84
CA GLU A 28 -20.01 44.84 14.82
C GLU A 28 -20.59 44.08 13.64
N LEU A 29 -21.88 44.32 13.32
CA LEU A 29 -22.51 43.73 12.14
C LEU A 29 -21.85 44.20 10.84
N GLN A 30 -21.40 45.46 10.79
CA GLN A 30 -20.63 45.97 9.66
C GLN A 30 -19.23 45.33 9.55
N ARG A 31 -18.54 45.10 10.68
CA ARG A 31 -17.28 44.34 10.71
C ARG A 31 -17.47 42.91 10.21
N LEU A 32 -18.51 42.22 10.68
CA LEU A 32 -18.83 40.85 10.27
C LEU A 32 -19.24 40.76 8.81
N SER A 33 -19.97 41.76 8.30
CA SER A 33 -20.31 41.87 6.88
C SER A 33 -19.05 42.07 6.02
N GLY A 34 -18.05 42.80 6.50
CA GLY A 34 -16.77 42.98 5.82
C GLY A 34 -15.92 41.71 5.78
N SER A 35 -16.02 40.82 6.78
CA SER A 35 -15.22 39.59 6.87
C SER A 35 -15.88 38.35 6.27
N PHE A 36 -17.21 38.26 6.29
CA PHE A 36 -17.97 37.08 5.83
C PHE A 36 -18.91 37.37 4.66
N GLY A 37 -18.92 38.61 4.13
CA GLY A 37 -19.79 39.05 3.06
C GLY A 37 -21.16 39.54 3.55
N PRO A 38 -21.88 40.35 2.75
CA PRO A 38 -23.17 40.92 3.13
C PRO A 38 -24.28 39.88 3.28
N GLU A 39 -24.22 38.78 2.53
CA GLU A 39 -25.21 37.68 2.56
C GLU A 39 -25.27 36.97 3.92
N ALA A 40 -24.14 36.88 4.64
CA ALA A 40 -24.07 36.24 5.95
C ALA A 40 -24.80 37.03 7.05
N VAL A 41 -24.97 38.34 6.86
CA VAL A 41 -25.55 39.26 7.85
C VAL A 41 -26.93 39.78 7.43
N ALA A 42 -27.31 39.63 6.16
CA ALA A 42 -28.56 40.12 5.57
C ALA A 42 -29.82 39.63 6.30
N GLY A 43 -29.85 38.37 6.74
CA GLY A 43 -30.99 37.80 7.49
C GLY A 43 -31.05 38.23 8.96
N LEU A 44 -29.92 38.63 9.55
CA LEU A 44 -29.80 38.97 10.97
C LEU A 44 -30.19 40.43 11.24
N VAL A 45 -29.84 41.35 10.34
CA VAL A 45 -30.09 42.80 10.49
C VAL A 45 -31.57 43.13 10.77
N PRO A 46 -32.56 42.60 10.03
CA PRO A 46 -33.97 42.90 10.28
C PRO A 46 -34.46 42.43 11.66
N GLN A 47 -33.94 41.30 12.14
CA GLN A 47 -34.31 40.77 13.46
C GLN A 47 -33.76 41.62 14.60
N VAL A 48 -32.51 42.08 14.46
CA VAL A 48 -31.86 42.97 15.43
C VAL A 48 -32.55 44.32 15.49
N VAL A 49 -32.95 44.90 14.34
CA VAL A 49 -33.70 46.16 14.30
C VAL A 49 -35.06 46.01 14.99
N ARG A 50 -35.81 44.95 14.70
CA ARG A 50 -37.10 44.69 15.37
C ARG A 50 -36.97 44.54 16.89
N LEU A 51 -35.89 43.94 17.36
CA LEU A 51 -35.61 43.81 18.80
C LEU A 51 -35.32 45.18 19.44
N LEU A 52 -34.55 46.04 18.75
CA LEU A 52 -34.25 47.40 19.22
C LEU A 52 -35.49 48.29 19.26
N GLU A 53 -36.39 48.18 18.27
CA GLU A 53 -37.69 48.88 18.24
C GLU A 53 -38.58 48.47 19.43
N LEU A 54 -38.62 47.16 19.75
CA LEU A 54 -39.37 46.66 20.91
C LEU A 54 -38.81 47.18 22.23
N LEU A 55 -37.49 47.29 22.35
CA LEU A 55 -36.83 47.85 23.53
C LEU A 55 -37.07 49.36 23.67
N GLU A 56 -37.14 50.09 22.57
CA GLU A 56 -37.51 51.51 22.55
C GLU A 56 -38.97 51.71 23.01
N ALA A 57 -39.91 50.87 22.54
CA ALA A 57 -41.31 50.93 22.95
C ALA A 57 -41.51 50.66 24.46
N LEU A 58 -40.70 49.77 25.04
CA LEU A 58 -40.76 49.42 26.48
C LEU A 58 -40.09 50.47 27.39
N THR A 59 -39.17 51.26 26.84
CA THR A 59 -38.46 52.32 27.59
C THR A 59 -39.04 53.71 27.33
N GLY A 60 -40.02 53.81 26.43
CA GLY A 60 -40.71 55.04 26.07
C GLY A 60 -41.69 55.54 27.15
N PRO A 61 -42.08 56.83 27.11
CA PRO A 61 -42.89 57.49 28.15
C PRO A 61 -44.32 56.95 28.35
N ALA A 62 -44.75 55.97 27.57
CA ALA A 62 -46.13 55.47 27.53
C ALA A 62 -46.48 54.46 28.64
N ALA A 63 -45.50 53.95 29.40
CA ALA A 63 -45.73 52.93 30.42
C ALA A 63 -46.07 53.47 31.82
N GLY A 64 -46.17 54.81 32.00
CA GLY A 64 -46.26 55.44 33.33
C GLY A 64 -47.50 56.29 33.64
N ALA A 65 -48.43 56.47 32.71
CA ALA A 65 -49.68 57.21 32.93
C ALA A 65 -50.79 56.39 32.25
N GLU A 66 -51.77 55.85 32.95
CA GLU A 66 -52.95 56.58 33.44
C GLU A 66 -53.63 55.82 34.61
N CYS A 67 -53.78 56.50 35.75
CA CYS A 67 -54.81 56.19 36.75
C CYS A 67 -55.43 57.55 37.12
N PRO A 68 -56.69 57.84 36.75
CA PRO A 68 -57.35 59.06 37.20
C PRO A 68 -57.67 58.90 38.69
N ARG A 69 -57.00 59.68 39.55
CA ARG A 69 -57.40 59.91 40.94
C ARG A 69 -58.76 60.63 40.95
N GLY A 70 -59.84 59.85 40.96
CA GLY A 70 -61.14 60.27 41.47
C GLY A 70 -61.40 59.54 42.79
N ASP A 71 -61.96 60.24 43.79
CA ASP A 71 -62.21 59.69 45.11
C ASP A 71 -63.01 58.36 45.02
N PRO A 72 -62.52 57.25 45.60
CA PRO A 72 -63.24 55.97 45.55
C PRO A 72 -64.60 56.06 46.26
N ALA A 73 -64.75 57.03 47.19
CA ALA A 73 -65.98 57.25 47.94
C ALA A 73 -67.12 57.87 47.09
N GLU A 74 -66.85 58.86 46.24
CA GLU A 74 -67.88 59.44 45.35
C GLU A 74 -68.30 58.45 44.26
N THR A 75 -67.34 57.68 43.75
CA THR A 75 -67.59 56.68 42.72
C THR A 75 -68.43 55.54 43.28
N LEU A 76 -68.15 55.07 44.50
CA LEU A 76 -68.97 54.08 45.22
C LEU A 76 -70.35 54.62 45.61
N LEU A 77 -70.47 55.90 45.99
CA LEU A 77 -71.77 56.49 46.30
C LEU A 77 -72.65 56.65 45.05
N ARG A 78 -72.08 57.02 43.90
CA ARG A 78 -72.80 57.03 42.62
C ARG A 78 -73.21 55.64 42.18
N THR A 79 -72.34 54.63 42.30
CA THR A 79 -72.71 53.26 41.94
C THR A 79 -73.76 52.70 42.89
N VAL A 80 -73.69 52.98 44.20
CA VAL A 80 -74.73 52.56 45.17
C VAL A 80 -76.06 53.28 44.92
N GLN A 81 -76.06 54.55 44.54
CA GLN A 81 -77.28 55.28 44.19
C GLN A 81 -77.88 54.81 42.86
N SER A 82 -77.06 54.54 41.83
CA SER A 82 -77.52 53.90 40.59
C SER A 82 -78.07 52.51 40.83
N LEU A 83 -77.39 51.66 41.60
CA LEU A 83 -77.86 50.31 41.96
C LEU A 83 -79.14 50.34 42.79
N ARG A 84 -79.32 51.32 43.68
CA ARG A 84 -80.60 51.52 44.42
C ARG A 84 -81.71 52.02 43.50
N GLY A 85 -81.38 52.82 42.49
CA GLY A 85 -82.31 53.28 41.45
C GLY A 85 -82.72 52.16 40.48
N GLU A 86 -81.79 51.29 40.11
CA GLU A 86 -82.01 50.10 39.29
C GLU A 86 -82.83 49.04 40.05
N ARG A 87 -82.51 48.79 41.33
CA ARG A 87 -83.28 47.86 42.17
C ARG A 87 -84.74 48.30 42.37
N ARG A 88 -85.00 49.62 42.46
CA ARG A 88 -86.37 50.18 42.47
C ARG A 88 -87.10 50.09 41.13
N ARG A 89 -86.39 49.97 40.01
CA ARG A 89 -86.98 49.77 38.67
C ARG A 89 -87.21 48.29 38.38
N GLU A 90 -86.38 47.40 38.91
CA GLU A 90 -86.54 45.95 38.82
C GLU A 90 -87.70 45.44 39.70
N ASP A 91 -87.87 45.96 40.92
CA ASP A 91 -88.99 45.59 41.81
C ASP A 91 -90.39 45.99 41.29
N GLY A 92 -90.47 46.79 40.20
CA GLY A 92 -91.71 47.21 39.55
C GLY A 92 -91.96 46.60 38.17
N GLY A 93 -91.07 45.72 37.68
CA GLY A 93 -91.11 45.17 36.32
C GLY A 93 -91.69 43.76 36.23
N ALA A 94 -92.93 43.66 35.77
CA ALA A 94 -93.58 42.54 35.07
C ALA A 94 -93.17 41.07 35.40
N PRO A 95 -94.11 40.20 35.83
CA PRO A 95 -93.85 38.78 36.13
C PRO A 95 -93.49 37.87 34.92
N GLY A 96 -93.30 38.43 33.72
CA GLY A 96 -92.84 37.71 32.52
C GLY A 96 -91.32 37.70 32.30
N CYS A 97 -90.56 38.54 33.00
CA CYS A 97 -89.11 38.71 32.76
C CYS A 97 -88.26 37.52 33.26
N TYR A 98 -88.69 36.85 34.33
CA TYR A 98 -87.98 35.69 34.91
C TYR A 98 -87.99 34.47 33.98
N GLY A 99 -89.09 34.22 33.26
CA GLY A 99 -89.19 33.11 32.31
C GLY A 99 -88.25 33.26 31.11
N ASP A 100 -88.15 34.47 30.56
CA ASP A 100 -87.23 34.78 29.44
C ASP A 100 -85.75 34.69 29.88
N LEU A 101 -85.44 35.05 31.13
CA LEU A 101 -84.12 34.90 31.74
C LEU A 101 -83.74 33.43 31.95
N GLU A 102 -84.68 32.61 32.46
CA GLU A 102 -84.49 31.17 32.62
C GLU A 102 -84.27 30.47 31.26
N GLN A 103 -85.03 30.85 30.23
CA GLN A 103 -84.85 30.34 28.87
C GLN A 103 -83.47 30.69 28.32
N LYS A 104 -83.01 31.93 28.50
CA LYS A 104 -81.67 32.36 28.10
C LYS A 104 -80.56 31.61 28.84
N LEU A 105 -80.72 31.34 30.14
CA LEU A 105 -79.76 30.55 30.90
C LEU A 105 -79.66 29.12 30.36
N LEU A 106 -80.78 28.46 30.10
CA LEU A 106 -80.81 27.12 29.51
C LEU A 106 -80.20 27.11 28.09
N GLU A 107 -80.46 28.13 27.28
CA GLU A 107 -79.84 28.28 25.97
C GLU A 107 -78.32 28.49 26.06
N MET A 108 -77.84 29.32 26.99
CA MET A 108 -76.43 29.55 27.22
C MET A 108 -75.74 28.29 27.72
N GLN A 109 -76.37 27.54 28.62
CA GLN A 109 -75.86 26.26 29.09
C GLN A 109 -75.76 25.23 27.96
N ARG A 110 -76.75 25.18 27.05
CA ARG A 110 -76.69 24.32 25.85
C ARG A 110 -75.56 24.74 24.91
N LYS A 111 -75.36 26.05 24.70
CA LYS A 111 -74.26 26.59 23.88
C LYS A 111 -72.91 26.28 24.51
N GLU A 112 -72.78 26.46 25.82
CA GLU A 112 -71.59 26.11 26.59
C GLU A 112 -71.28 24.63 26.42
N HIS A 113 -72.27 23.75 26.62
CA HIS A 113 -72.08 22.31 26.46
C HIS A 113 -71.70 21.94 25.01
N HIS A 114 -72.29 22.60 24.00
CA HIS A 114 -71.91 22.41 22.60
C HIS A 114 -70.47 22.85 22.33
N LEU A 115 -70.05 24.00 22.87
CA LEU A 115 -68.66 24.48 22.75
C LEU A 115 -67.68 23.57 23.49
N GLN A 116 -68.04 23.07 24.68
CA GLN A 116 -67.25 22.09 25.43
C GLN A 116 -67.06 20.80 24.62
N ASN A 117 -68.13 20.27 24.01
CA ASN A 117 -68.03 19.08 23.16
C ASN A 117 -67.15 19.32 21.92
N ARG A 118 -67.24 20.51 21.33
CA ARG A 118 -66.40 20.90 20.18
C ARG A 118 -64.94 21.09 20.56
N LEU A 119 -64.65 21.63 21.75
CA LEU A 119 -63.29 21.70 22.29
C LEU A 119 -62.73 20.30 22.57
N ALA A 120 -63.50 19.41 23.18
CA ALA A 120 -63.07 18.03 23.43
C ALA A 120 -62.78 17.27 22.12
N GLN A 121 -63.59 17.47 21.07
CA GLN A 121 -63.33 16.92 19.73
C GLN A 121 -62.04 17.46 19.13
N LEU A 122 -61.83 18.78 19.19
CA LEU A 122 -60.60 19.40 18.70
C LEU A 122 -59.36 18.94 19.50
N GLU A 123 -59.49 18.75 20.82
CA GLU A 123 -58.42 18.20 21.66
C GLU A 123 -58.08 16.76 21.25
N GLU A 124 -59.08 15.93 20.98
CA GLU A 124 -58.88 14.55 20.50
C GLU A 124 -58.24 14.53 19.10
N GLU A 125 -58.68 15.38 18.19
CA GLU A 125 -58.09 15.54 16.85
C GLU A 125 -56.63 16.02 16.93
N ASN A 126 -56.34 16.98 17.81
CA ASN A 126 -55.00 17.49 18.01
C ASN A 126 -54.08 16.43 18.65
N GLN A 127 -54.59 15.65 19.62
CA GLN A 127 -53.86 14.49 20.17
C GLN A 127 -53.55 13.44 19.09
N LYS A 128 -54.51 13.11 18.22
CA LYS A 128 -54.30 12.20 17.09
C LYS A 128 -53.25 12.74 16.11
N ALA A 129 -53.30 14.03 15.78
CA ALA A 129 -52.32 14.66 14.91
C ALA A 129 -50.92 14.64 15.54
N LEU A 130 -50.79 14.87 16.85
CA LEU A 130 -49.51 14.77 17.56
C LEU A 130 -48.94 13.35 17.54
N VAL A 131 -49.78 12.33 17.74
CA VAL A 131 -49.35 10.92 17.63
C VAL A 131 -48.88 10.59 16.22
N GLN A 132 -49.61 11.00 15.19
CA GLN A 132 -49.22 10.78 13.79
C GLN A 132 -47.92 11.49 13.43
N LEU A 133 -47.70 12.71 13.93
CA LEU A 133 -46.43 13.43 13.75
C LEU A 133 -45.28 12.69 14.45
N ALA A 134 -45.48 12.17 15.65
CA ALA A 134 -44.46 11.40 16.36
C ALA A 134 -44.11 10.08 15.66
N GLU A 135 -45.11 9.37 15.12
CA GLU A 135 -44.90 8.16 14.31
C GLU A 135 -44.14 8.46 13.02
N SER A 136 -44.51 9.55 12.33
CA SER A 136 -43.83 10.02 11.11
C SER A 136 -42.36 10.36 11.41
N GLN A 137 -42.08 11.09 12.49
CA GLN A 137 -40.73 11.40 12.94
C GLN A 137 -39.91 10.14 13.25
N SER A 138 -40.49 9.16 13.94
CA SER A 138 -39.83 7.88 14.23
C SER A 138 -39.54 7.09 12.95
N GLN A 139 -40.46 7.10 11.99
CA GLN A 139 -40.27 6.47 10.69
C GLN A 139 -39.12 7.13 9.91
N GLU A 140 -39.09 8.46 9.85
CA GLU A 140 -37.99 9.24 9.26
C GLU A 140 -36.64 8.95 9.95
N ASP A 141 -36.60 8.91 11.27
CA ASP A 141 -35.38 8.52 12.00
C ASP A 141 -34.94 7.09 11.66
N SER A 142 -35.89 6.17 11.46
CA SER A 142 -35.58 4.80 11.04
C SER A 142 -35.01 4.74 9.62
N THR A 143 -35.52 5.56 8.69
CA THR A 143 -35.02 5.61 7.31
C THR A 143 -33.65 6.25 7.27
N LEU A 144 -33.42 7.35 8.00
CA LEU A 144 -32.11 8.00 8.12
C LEU A 144 -31.06 7.05 8.72
N ARG A 145 -31.43 6.20 9.68
CA ARG A 145 -30.51 5.17 10.22
C ARG A 145 -30.12 4.15 9.15
N LYS A 146 -31.08 3.66 8.37
CA LYS A 146 -30.82 2.70 7.28
C LYS A 146 -29.95 3.34 6.18
N GLU A 147 -30.21 4.59 5.82
CA GLU A 147 -29.39 5.33 4.86
C GLU A 147 -27.95 5.52 5.35
N ARG A 148 -27.77 5.85 6.63
CA ARG A 148 -26.43 5.93 7.25
C ARG A 148 -25.71 4.58 7.22
N GLU A 149 -26.41 3.48 7.51
CA GLU A 149 -25.84 2.13 7.43
C GLU A 149 -25.39 1.80 6.00
N VAL A 150 -26.25 2.06 5.00
CA VAL A 150 -25.92 1.87 3.58
C VAL A 150 -24.72 2.74 3.19
N MET A 151 -24.68 3.99 3.64
CA MET A 151 -23.56 4.90 3.38
C MET A 151 -22.26 4.39 4.00
N LEU A 152 -22.28 3.84 5.21
CA LEU A 152 -21.10 3.25 5.85
C LEU A 152 -20.61 2.02 5.08
N ARG A 153 -21.52 1.12 4.67
CA ARG A 153 -21.16 -0.04 3.85
C ARG A 153 -20.57 0.38 2.50
N LEU A 154 -21.16 1.39 1.85
CA LEU A 154 -20.64 1.92 0.59
C LEU A 154 -19.26 2.55 0.79
N LYS A 155 -19.07 3.31 1.88
CA LYS A 155 -17.76 3.87 2.24
C LYS A 155 -16.72 2.78 2.44
N GLU A 156 -17.04 1.70 3.16
CA GLU A 156 -16.13 0.56 3.34
C GLU A 156 -15.75 -0.09 2.02
N VAL A 157 -16.71 -0.31 1.11
CA VAL A 157 -16.42 -0.87 -0.22
C VAL A 157 -15.55 0.08 -1.04
N VAL A 158 -15.85 1.38 -1.03
CA VAL A 158 -15.04 2.39 -1.72
C VAL A 158 -13.62 2.46 -1.15
N ASP A 159 -13.47 2.41 0.17
CA ASP A 159 -12.15 2.43 0.81
C ASP A 159 -11.36 1.14 0.49
N LYS A 160 -12.00 -0.03 0.51
CA LYS A 160 -11.40 -1.30 0.03
C LYS A 160 -10.98 -1.22 -1.44
N GLN A 161 -11.82 -0.68 -2.31
CA GLN A 161 -11.49 -0.49 -3.73
C GLN A 161 -10.32 0.47 -3.90
N ARG A 162 -10.26 1.56 -3.14
CA ARG A 162 -9.12 2.49 -3.15
C ARG A 162 -7.83 1.81 -2.71
N ASP A 163 -7.88 1.00 -1.65
CA ASP A 163 -6.72 0.22 -1.20
C ASP A 163 -6.29 -0.80 -2.24
N GLN A 164 -7.25 -1.47 -2.89
CA GLN A 164 -6.95 -2.42 -3.95
C GLN A 164 -6.32 -1.75 -5.17
N ILE A 165 -6.81 -0.58 -5.58
CA ILE A 165 -6.20 0.22 -6.65
C ILE A 165 -4.77 0.63 -6.27
N ARG A 166 -4.54 1.05 -5.02
CA ARG A 166 -3.18 1.38 -4.52
C ARG A 166 -2.25 0.16 -4.58
N ALA A 167 -2.71 -1.00 -4.10
CA ALA A 167 -1.93 -2.23 -4.12
C ALA A 167 -1.59 -2.65 -5.56
N GLN A 168 -2.58 -2.63 -6.47
CA GLN A 168 -2.37 -2.92 -7.89
C GLN A 168 -1.42 -1.93 -8.56
N ALA A 169 -1.50 -0.64 -8.25
CA ALA A 169 -0.56 0.36 -8.76
C ALA A 169 0.88 0.09 -8.30
N HIS A 170 1.07 -0.32 -7.04
CA HIS A 170 2.38 -0.74 -6.54
C HIS A 170 2.89 -2.01 -7.23
N GLU A 171 2.03 -3.00 -7.45
CA GLU A 171 2.39 -4.23 -8.17
C GLU A 171 2.79 -3.95 -9.62
N ILE A 172 2.02 -3.12 -10.33
CA ILE A 172 2.35 -2.65 -11.68
C ILE A 172 3.71 -1.95 -11.65
N GLY A 173 3.94 -1.03 -10.70
CA GLY A 173 5.22 -0.35 -10.58
C GLY A 173 6.41 -1.27 -10.31
N CYS A 174 6.23 -2.38 -9.57
CA CYS A 174 7.26 -3.41 -9.41
C CYS A 174 7.51 -4.15 -10.73
N LYS A 175 6.46 -4.61 -11.41
CA LYS A 175 6.56 -5.29 -12.70
C LYS A 175 7.21 -4.40 -13.76
N THR A 176 6.90 -3.11 -13.80
CA THR A 176 7.53 -2.14 -14.71
C THR A 176 9.04 -2.06 -14.46
N ARG A 177 9.48 -1.94 -13.20
CA ARG A 177 10.92 -1.94 -12.86
C ARG A 177 11.63 -3.22 -13.30
N ASP A 178 10.98 -4.38 -13.14
CA ASP A 178 11.54 -5.66 -13.60
C ASP A 178 11.65 -5.70 -15.13
N THR A 179 10.62 -5.21 -15.85
CA THR A 179 10.67 -5.12 -17.32
C THR A 179 11.74 -4.16 -17.81
N GLU A 180 11.93 -3.02 -17.14
CA GLU A 180 13.00 -2.06 -17.45
C GLU A 180 14.39 -2.70 -17.24
N ALA A 181 14.60 -3.41 -16.12
CA ALA A 181 15.85 -4.11 -15.86
C ALA A 181 16.14 -5.20 -16.92
N LEU A 182 15.13 -5.95 -17.34
CA LEU A 182 15.29 -6.94 -18.42
C LEU A 182 15.55 -6.29 -19.78
N GLN A 183 14.92 -5.16 -20.09
CA GLN A 183 15.19 -4.38 -21.29
C GLN A 183 16.63 -3.85 -21.31
N GLU A 184 17.15 -3.36 -20.18
CA GLU A 184 18.54 -2.94 -20.07
C GLU A 184 19.51 -4.11 -20.29
N GLN A 185 19.24 -5.28 -19.69
CA GLN A 185 20.05 -6.48 -19.92
C GLN A 185 20.07 -6.87 -21.40
N LEU A 186 18.91 -6.86 -22.06
CA LEU A 186 18.80 -7.13 -23.49
C LEU A 186 19.61 -6.11 -24.30
N ALA A 187 19.52 -4.82 -24.00
CA ALA A 187 20.30 -3.79 -24.69
C ALA A 187 21.82 -4.01 -24.52
N ARG A 188 22.28 -4.37 -23.32
CA ARG A 188 23.69 -4.74 -23.07
C ARG A 188 24.12 -5.95 -23.89
N PHE A 189 23.29 -7.00 -23.97
CA PHE A 189 23.57 -8.17 -24.80
C PHE A 189 23.61 -7.84 -26.29
N MET A 190 22.72 -6.96 -26.77
CA MET A 190 22.71 -6.52 -28.17
C MET A 190 23.99 -5.75 -28.51
N SER A 191 24.41 -4.81 -27.66
CA SER A 191 25.69 -4.10 -27.81
C SER A 191 26.87 -5.07 -27.85
N MET A 192 26.94 -6.01 -26.90
CA MET A 192 28.00 -7.03 -26.87
C MET A 192 28.00 -7.89 -28.13
N ASN A 193 26.82 -8.26 -28.65
CA ASN A 193 26.71 -9.06 -29.85
C ASN A 193 27.19 -8.29 -31.09
N GLU A 194 26.83 -7.01 -31.22
CA GLU A 194 27.35 -6.12 -32.26
C GLU A 194 28.87 -5.98 -32.18
N GLU A 195 29.43 -5.81 -30.98
CA GLU A 195 30.88 -5.78 -30.76
C GLU A 195 31.55 -7.09 -31.19
N LEU A 196 30.96 -8.24 -30.86
CA LEU A 196 31.48 -9.55 -31.27
C LEU A 196 31.42 -9.75 -32.78
N ARG A 197 30.33 -9.33 -33.44
CA ARG A 197 30.23 -9.35 -34.90
C ARG A 197 31.27 -8.43 -35.54
N HIS A 198 31.52 -7.25 -34.96
CA HIS A 198 32.56 -6.34 -35.42
C HIS A 198 33.96 -6.96 -35.25
N LYS A 199 34.27 -7.52 -34.08
CA LYS A 199 35.54 -8.25 -33.82
C LYS A 199 35.74 -9.39 -34.81
N LEU A 200 34.70 -10.18 -35.07
CA LEU A 200 34.74 -11.25 -36.07
C LEU A 200 35.03 -10.70 -37.48
N ALA A 201 34.38 -9.62 -37.89
CA ALA A 201 34.61 -8.98 -39.18
C ALA A 201 36.06 -8.47 -39.33
N VAL A 202 36.61 -7.85 -38.27
CA VAL A 202 38.02 -7.40 -38.24
C VAL A 202 38.97 -8.57 -38.36
N VAL A 203 38.81 -9.63 -37.55
CA VAL A 203 39.66 -10.83 -37.61
C VAL A 203 39.55 -11.51 -38.98
N GLN A 204 38.35 -11.59 -39.54
CA GLN A 204 38.15 -12.16 -40.87
C GLN A 204 38.84 -11.32 -41.96
N ALA A 205 38.82 -9.99 -41.86
CA ALA A 205 39.53 -9.10 -42.77
C ALA A 205 41.06 -9.24 -42.64
N GLN A 206 41.56 -9.34 -41.40
CA GLN A 206 42.97 -9.60 -41.11
C GLN A 206 43.41 -10.94 -41.72
N LEU A 207 42.65 -12.02 -41.52
CA LEU A 207 42.93 -13.33 -42.11
C LEU A 207 42.99 -13.27 -43.64
N LYS A 208 42.01 -12.61 -44.29
CA LYS A 208 42.01 -12.45 -45.75
C LYS A 208 43.21 -11.64 -46.24
N SER A 209 43.61 -10.59 -45.52
CA SER A 209 44.80 -9.82 -45.88
C SER A 209 46.09 -10.63 -45.73
N ALA A 210 46.23 -11.43 -44.67
CA ALA A 210 47.37 -12.30 -44.45
C ALA A 210 47.47 -13.38 -45.53
N LEU A 211 46.34 -13.96 -45.94
CA LEU A 211 46.28 -14.92 -47.05
C LEU A 211 46.73 -14.29 -48.38
N ARG A 212 46.26 -13.08 -48.71
CA ARG A 212 46.72 -12.36 -49.91
C ARG A 212 48.22 -12.08 -49.87
N THR A 213 48.75 -11.58 -48.76
CA THR A 213 50.20 -11.36 -48.63
C THR A 213 51.00 -12.64 -48.74
N LYS A 214 50.46 -13.77 -48.27
CA LYS A 214 51.09 -15.09 -48.41
C LYS A 214 51.10 -15.52 -49.88
N GLU A 215 49.99 -15.38 -50.60
CA GLU A 215 49.90 -15.67 -52.04
C GLU A 215 50.87 -14.78 -52.84
N ASP A 216 50.97 -13.49 -52.53
CA ASP A 216 51.91 -12.57 -53.16
C ASP A 216 53.38 -12.97 -52.88
N LEU A 217 53.70 -13.40 -51.67
CA LEU A 217 55.04 -13.88 -51.32
C LEU A 217 55.36 -15.24 -51.95
N GLU A 218 54.39 -16.14 -52.04
CA GLU A 218 54.55 -17.45 -52.71
C GLU A 218 54.79 -17.27 -54.21
N THR A 219 54.07 -16.36 -54.87
CA THR A 219 54.29 -16.02 -56.28
C THR A 219 55.66 -15.38 -56.49
N ALA A 220 56.07 -14.42 -55.66
CA ALA A 220 57.40 -13.82 -55.71
C ALA A 220 58.53 -14.84 -55.44
N ALA A 221 58.33 -15.77 -54.50
CA ALA A 221 59.28 -16.85 -54.22
C ALA A 221 59.42 -17.82 -55.41
N LEU A 222 58.31 -18.13 -56.08
CA LEU A 222 58.32 -18.95 -57.30
C LEU A 222 59.04 -18.24 -58.46
N GLU A 223 58.87 -16.92 -58.62
CA GLU A 223 59.58 -16.12 -59.62
C GLU A 223 61.08 -16.06 -59.33
N ASN A 224 61.47 -15.74 -58.09
CA ASN A 224 62.88 -15.78 -57.66
C ASN A 224 63.51 -17.15 -57.90
N ARG A 225 62.78 -18.25 -57.63
CA ARG A 225 63.26 -19.60 -57.93
C ARG A 225 63.49 -19.80 -59.43
N ARG A 226 62.57 -19.35 -60.29
CA ARG A 226 62.73 -19.42 -61.75
C ARG A 226 63.93 -18.59 -62.23
N GLU A 227 64.17 -17.43 -61.64
CA GLU A 227 65.32 -16.59 -61.93
C GLU A 227 66.64 -17.24 -61.48
N MET A 228 66.67 -17.81 -60.27
CA MET A 228 67.80 -18.60 -59.78
C MET A 228 68.09 -19.80 -60.68
N ASP A 229 67.06 -20.53 -61.14
CA ASP A 229 67.22 -21.63 -62.09
C ASP A 229 67.77 -21.15 -63.45
N ARG A 230 67.35 -19.97 -63.92
CA ARG A 230 67.89 -19.34 -65.15
C ARG A 230 69.37 -18.97 -64.96
N LEU A 231 69.71 -18.31 -63.86
CA LEU A 231 71.10 -17.93 -63.54
C LEU A 231 71.98 -19.16 -63.30
N GLY A 232 71.48 -20.18 -62.60
CA GLY A 232 72.16 -21.45 -62.37
C GLY A 232 72.44 -22.21 -63.67
N ARG A 233 71.50 -22.22 -64.63
CA ARG A 233 71.75 -22.75 -65.98
C ARG A 233 72.82 -21.95 -66.73
N ALA A 234 72.83 -20.62 -66.61
CA ALA A 234 73.85 -19.78 -67.24
C ALA A 234 75.25 -20.03 -66.63
N VAL A 235 75.34 -20.20 -65.31
CA VAL A 235 76.59 -20.58 -64.61
C VAL A 235 77.04 -21.98 -65.02
N ALA A 236 76.15 -22.98 -65.02
CA ALA A 236 76.48 -24.34 -65.45
C ALA A 236 76.92 -24.41 -66.92
N ALA A 237 76.36 -23.57 -67.79
CA ALA A 237 76.80 -23.43 -69.17
C ALA A 237 78.19 -22.76 -69.28
N ALA A 238 78.57 -21.92 -68.32
CA ALA A 238 79.90 -21.32 -68.23
C ALA A 238 80.96 -22.24 -67.58
N GLU A 239 80.55 -23.25 -66.79
CA GLU A 239 81.43 -24.11 -65.96
C GLU A 239 81.74 -25.52 -66.51
N THR A 240 81.77 -25.77 -67.83
CA THR A 240 82.36 -27.04 -68.35
C THR A 240 83.88 -26.89 -68.52
N PRO A 241 84.79 -27.69 -67.88
CA PRO A 241 84.95 -29.17 -67.98
C PRO A 241 85.22 -29.94 -66.61
N PRO A 242 85.40 -31.30 -66.60
CA PRO A 242 84.88 -32.22 -65.55
C PRO A 242 85.90 -32.81 -64.54
N ARG A 243 85.41 -33.32 -63.39
CA ARG A 243 85.99 -34.42 -62.55
C ARG A 243 84.98 -34.79 -61.44
N ALA A 244 84.32 -35.95 -61.41
CA ALA A 244 84.79 -37.33 -61.19
C ALA A 244 85.42 -37.58 -59.79
N MET A 245 84.62 -38.24 -58.94
CA MET A 245 84.94 -39.25 -57.92
C MET A 245 85.89 -38.90 -56.75
N ASP A 246 85.38 -38.99 -55.52
CA ASP A 246 85.66 -40.06 -54.55
C ASP A 246 85.02 -39.65 -53.19
N GLY A 247 84.32 -40.48 -52.44
CA GLY A 247 84.38 -41.92 -52.35
C GLY A 247 84.88 -42.32 -50.96
N ALA A 248 84.01 -43.01 -50.22
CA ALA A 248 84.28 -43.86 -49.06
C ALA A 248 84.23 -43.24 -47.65
N ALA A 249 83.16 -43.65 -46.98
CA ALA A 249 82.93 -43.63 -45.55
C ALA A 249 83.84 -44.63 -44.80
N SER A 250 84.07 -44.35 -43.51
CA SER A 250 84.53 -45.34 -42.53
C SER A 250 83.59 -45.33 -41.32
N PRO A 251 83.02 -46.48 -40.91
CA PRO A 251 82.13 -46.57 -39.75
C PRO A 251 82.93 -46.90 -38.50
N ASP A 252 83.26 -45.90 -37.70
CA ASP A 252 83.92 -46.10 -36.40
C ASP A 252 83.26 -45.27 -35.28
N GLN A 253 81.93 -45.39 -35.16
CA GLN A 253 81.13 -44.69 -34.14
C GLN A 253 80.11 -45.57 -33.40
N ASP A 254 80.11 -46.89 -33.62
CA ASP A 254 79.12 -47.80 -33.02
C ASP A 254 79.45 -48.29 -31.60
N LEU A 255 80.63 -47.98 -31.05
CA LEU A 255 81.03 -48.41 -29.70
C LEU A 255 80.90 -47.32 -28.61
N ARG A 256 80.47 -46.10 -28.95
CA ARG A 256 80.13 -45.05 -27.96
C ARG A 256 78.63 -44.80 -27.78
N ARG A 257 77.79 -45.56 -28.48
CA ARG A 257 76.33 -45.38 -28.51
C ARG A 257 75.57 -46.17 -27.44
N ARG A 258 76.23 -47.08 -26.71
CA ARG A 258 75.54 -48.09 -25.88
C ARG A 258 75.69 -47.96 -24.37
N GLU A 259 76.52 -47.05 -23.86
CA GLU A 259 76.69 -46.80 -22.42
C GLU A 259 76.35 -45.37 -22.00
N ARG A 260 75.25 -44.84 -22.50
CA ARG A 260 74.59 -43.69 -21.87
C ARG A 260 73.11 -44.01 -21.72
N GLY A 261 72.82 -44.89 -20.76
CA GLY A 261 71.47 -45.11 -20.26
C GLY A 261 70.91 -43.78 -19.75
N GLY A 262 69.86 -43.31 -20.40
CA GLY A 262 69.17 -42.07 -20.08
C GLY A 262 68.38 -41.66 -21.31
N SER A 263 67.06 -41.69 -21.22
CA SER A 263 66.13 -41.23 -22.24
C SER A 263 66.50 -39.82 -22.69
N PHE A 264 67.14 -39.68 -23.85
CA PHE A 264 67.35 -38.38 -24.48
C PHE A 264 66.12 -38.12 -25.35
N PHE A 265 65.20 -37.32 -24.83
CA PHE A 265 64.22 -36.64 -25.68
C PHE A 265 64.98 -35.89 -26.78
N SER A 266 64.49 -35.94 -28.02
CA SER A 266 65.01 -35.08 -29.08
C SER A 266 64.91 -33.62 -28.64
N LYS A 267 65.78 -32.74 -29.14
CA LYS A 267 65.75 -31.31 -28.77
C LYS A 267 64.37 -30.70 -29.01
N GLU A 268 63.71 -31.14 -30.09
CA GLU A 268 62.36 -30.77 -30.48
C GLU A 268 61.31 -31.32 -29.51
N GLU A 269 61.44 -32.58 -29.09
CA GLU A 269 60.55 -33.21 -28.09
C GLU A 269 60.68 -32.51 -26.74
N LEU A 270 61.89 -32.16 -26.31
CA LEU A 270 62.11 -31.43 -25.07
C LEU A 270 61.52 -30.02 -25.15
N GLN A 271 61.64 -29.35 -26.29
CA GLN A 271 61.03 -28.04 -26.51
C GLN A 271 59.50 -28.13 -26.48
N GLN A 272 58.92 -29.17 -27.10
CA GLN A 272 57.50 -29.43 -27.06
C GLN A 272 57.02 -29.74 -25.63
N ILE A 273 57.71 -30.61 -24.90
CA ILE A 273 57.39 -30.93 -23.50
C ILE A 273 57.46 -29.67 -22.62
N LEU A 274 58.45 -28.81 -22.84
CA LEU A 274 58.55 -27.55 -22.10
C LEU A 274 57.42 -26.59 -22.42
N GLN A 275 56.97 -26.55 -23.68
CA GLN A 275 55.83 -25.75 -24.09
C GLN A 275 54.54 -26.30 -23.49
N GLU A 276 54.26 -27.59 -23.63
CA GLU A 276 53.12 -28.26 -23.02
C GLU A 276 53.12 -28.07 -21.49
N ARG A 277 54.28 -28.16 -20.84
CA ARG A 277 54.42 -27.88 -19.40
C ARG A 277 54.10 -26.43 -19.07
N ASN A 278 54.52 -25.47 -19.89
CA ASN A 278 54.18 -24.06 -19.68
C ASN A 278 52.68 -23.80 -19.87
N GLU A 279 52.07 -24.39 -20.89
CA GLU A 279 50.63 -24.30 -21.16
C GLU A 279 49.81 -24.93 -20.02
N LEU A 280 50.21 -26.12 -19.55
CA LEU A 280 49.60 -26.76 -18.39
C LEU A 280 49.79 -25.93 -17.11
N LYS A 281 50.94 -25.27 -16.95
CA LYS A 281 51.17 -24.38 -15.81
C LYS A 281 50.24 -23.16 -15.86
N THR A 282 49.99 -22.59 -17.03
CA THR A 282 49.02 -21.49 -17.18
C THR A 282 47.59 -21.97 -16.92
N SER A 283 47.19 -23.12 -17.47
CA SER A 283 45.86 -23.68 -17.23
C SER A 283 45.65 -24.06 -15.77
N LEU A 284 46.66 -24.61 -15.10
CA LEU A 284 46.60 -24.92 -13.67
C LEU A 284 46.49 -23.66 -12.82
N PHE A 285 47.15 -22.57 -13.21
CA PHE A 285 46.99 -21.28 -12.54
C PHE A 285 45.57 -20.73 -12.67
N LEU A 286 45.00 -20.76 -13.89
CA LEU A 286 43.61 -20.33 -14.13
C LEU A 286 42.61 -21.17 -13.33
N VAL A 287 42.76 -22.50 -13.34
CA VAL A 287 41.88 -23.39 -12.57
C VAL A 287 42.04 -23.16 -11.07
N GLN A 288 43.25 -22.88 -10.58
CA GLN A 288 43.47 -22.52 -9.16
C GLN A 288 42.78 -21.20 -8.80
N GLU A 289 42.81 -20.21 -9.67
CA GLU A 289 42.12 -18.94 -9.48
C GLU A 289 40.59 -19.12 -9.49
N GLU A 290 40.06 -19.90 -10.43
CA GLU A 290 38.63 -20.25 -10.47
C GLU A 290 38.20 -21.00 -9.20
N LEU A 291 39.00 -21.97 -8.74
CA LEU A 291 38.73 -22.67 -7.49
C LEU A 291 38.76 -21.72 -6.29
N ALA A 292 39.70 -20.78 -6.24
CA ALA A 292 39.75 -19.75 -5.20
C ALA A 292 38.53 -18.81 -5.28
N TYR A 293 38.10 -18.45 -6.49
CA TYR A 293 36.88 -17.68 -6.73
C TYR A 293 35.65 -18.43 -6.20
N TYR A 294 35.45 -19.70 -6.54
CA TYR A 294 34.32 -20.47 -6.02
C TYR A 294 34.37 -20.67 -4.51
N GLN A 295 35.56 -20.85 -3.92
CA GLN A 295 35.71 -20.93 -2.47
C GLN A 295 35.32 -19.63 -1.77
N ARG A 296 35.71 -18.48 -2.32
CA ARG A 296 35.42 -17.17 -1.74
C ARG A 296 33.99 -16.70 -2.00
N GLU A 297 33.50 -16.87 -3.22
CA GLU A 297 32.26 -16.24 -3.69
C GLU A 297 31.06 -17.18 -3.63
N LEU A 298 31.26 -18.49 -3.82
CA LEU A 298 30.16 -19.46 -3.78
C LEU A 298 30.02 -20.11 -2.41
N LEU A 299 31.15 -20.44 -1.75
CA LEU A 299 31.10 -21.19 -0.49
C LEU A 299 31.08 -20.30 0.77
N ASN A 300 31.55 -19.04 0.69
CA ASN A 300 31.56 -18.11 1.83
C ASN A 300 30.51 -16.98 1.72
N ASP A 301 29.67 -16.97 0.68
CA ASP A 301 28.54 -16.03 0.58
C ASP A 301 27.43 -16.44 1.56
N GLU A 302 27.04 -15.53 2.45
CA GLU A 302 26.07 -15.73 3.56
C GLU A 302 24.66 -16.15 3.07
N ARG A 303 24.43 -16.11 1.76
CA ARG A 303 23.16 -16.39 1.10
C ARG A 303 22.88 -17.88 0.91
N ILE A 304 23.89 -18.75 1.02
CA ILE A 304 23.70 -20.20 0.88
C ILE A 304 23.53 -20.82 2.27
N PRO A 305 22.40 -21.48 2.58
CA PRO A 305 22.21 -22.16 3.86
C PRO A 305 23.33 -23.17 4.12
N GLY A 306 24.09 -23.00 5.21
CA GLY A 306 25.28 -23.82 5.53
C GLY A 306 25.06 -25.33 5.49
N LEU A 307 23.81 -25.80 5.72
CA LEU A 307 23.42 -27.21 5.61
C LEU A 307 23.64 -27.78 4.20
N LEU A 308 23.36 -27.02 3.15
CA LEU A 308 23.60 -27.46 1.76
C LEU A 308 25.11 -27.52 1.47
N LEU A 309 25.85 -26.55 2.01
CA LEU A 309 27.29 -26.49 1.87
C LEU A 309 27.98 -27.71 2.51
N ASP A 310 27.53 -28.09 3.70
CA ASP A 310 28.08 -29.23 4.44
C ASP A 310 27.69 -30.56 3.79
N ALA A 311 26.46 -30.66 3.25
CA ALA A 311 26.05 -31.79 2.43
C ALA A 311 26.95 -31.95 1.20
N VAL A 312 27.20 -30.87 0.44
CA VAL A 312 28.08 -30.88 -0.74
C VAL A 312 29.53 -31.17 -0.36
N LYS A 313 30.04 -30.60 0.74
CA LYS A 313 31.38 -30.94 1.26
C LYS A 313 31.48 -32.42 1.64
N SER A 314 30.45 -33.00 2.22
CA SER A 314 30.43 -34.42 2.58
C SER A 314 30.44 -35.33 1.34
N THR A 315 29.72 -34.97 0.27
CA THR A 315 29.72 -35.74 -0.98
C THR A 315 31.05 -35.61 -1.72
N ILE A 316 31.67 -34.43 -1.72
CA ILE A 316 33.02 -34.22 -2.27
C ILE A 316 34.06 -35.04 -1.50
N LYS A 317 34.00 -35.09 -0.16
CA LYS A 317 34.89 -35.93 0.65
C LYS A 317 34.71 -37.42 0.33
N LYS A 318 33.47 -37.89 0.17
CA LYS A 318 33.16 -39.26 -0.27
C LYS A 318 33.70 -39.55 -1.66
N GLN A 319 33.52 -38.63 -2.61
CA GLN A 319 34.07 -38.72 -3.97
C GLN A 319 35.60 -38.75 -3.97
N ARG A 320 36.26 -37.91 -3.15
CA ARG A 320 37.72 -37.89 -3.04
C ARG A 320 38.26 -39.18 -2.44
N LYS A 321 37.59 -39.74 -1.43
CA LYS A 321 37.93 -41.06 -0.86
C LYS A 321 37.75 -42.17 -1.91
N LYS A 322 36.69 -42.08 -2.74
CA LYS A 322 36.44 -42.99 -3.86
C LYS A 322 37.52 -42.91 -4.93
N ILE A 323 37.88 -41.71 -5.39
CA ILE A 323 38.96 -41.49 -6.35
C ILE A 323 40.28 -42.00 -5.78
N ARG A 324 40.58 -41.70 -4.51
CA ARG A 324 41.78 -42.20 -3.83
C ARG A 324 41.80 -43.73 -3.80
N ALA A 325 40.71 -44.39 -3.42
CA ALA A 325 40.60 -45.85 -3.43
C ALA A 325 40.82 -46.43 -4.84
N LYS A 326 40.24 -45.80 -5.88
CA LYS A 326 40.47 -46.17 -7.29
C LYS A 326 41.92 -46.00 -7.73
N MET A 327 42.57 -44.90 -7.35
CA MET A 327 43.98 -44.67 -7.68
C MET A 327 44.94 -45.60 -6.92
N LEU A 328 44.55 -46.05 -5.73
CA LEU A 328 45.34 -46.98 -4.90
C LEU A 328 44.95 -48.45 -5.13
N GLY A 329 43.96 -48.74 -5.98
CA GLY A 329 43.54 -50.10 -6.35
C GLY A 329 42.85 -50.91 -5.23
N THR A 330 42.34 -50.25 -4.19
CA THR A 330 41.63 -50.94 -3.08
C THR A 330 40.13 -51.02 -3.35
N ALA A 331 39.49 -52.17 -3.07
CA ALA A 331 38.08 -52.44 -3.37
C ALA A 331 37.11 -51.45 -2.72
N GLU A 332 36.07 -51.04 -3.46
CA GLU A 332 35.03 -50.10 -2.99
C GLU A 332 34.02 -50.81 -2.07
N GLU A 333 34.06 -50.55 -0.76
CA GLU A 333 33.04 -50.98 0.19
C GLU A 333 31.91 -49.92 0.30
N PRO A 334 30.62 -50.33 0.33
CA PRO A 334 29.50 -49.41 0.41
C PRO A 334 29.44 -48.74 1.78
N ALA A 335 29.16 -47.43 1.76
CA ALA A 335 29.11 -46.56 2.93
C ALA A 335 28.20 -47.11 4.04
N SER A 336 28.82 -47.67 5.08
CA SER A 336 28.23 -47.96 6.38
C SER A 336 28.35 -46.75 7.30
N SER A 337 27.35 -46.66 8.17
CA SER A 337 27.00 -45.72 9.24
C SER A 337 28.07 -44.78 9.79
N ASP A 338 27.59 -43.56 10.03
CA ASP A 338 28.11 -42.50 10.90
C ASP A 338 28.76 -43.05 12.18
N GLU A 339 30.00 -42.68 12.44
CA GLU A 339 30.56 -42.54 13.78
C GLU A 339 31.64 -41.45 13.71
N ASP A 340 31.55 -40.53 14.67
CA ASP A 340 32.49 -39.45 14.97
C ASP A 340 33.95 -39.93 15.02
N GLU A 341 34.83 -39.25 14.30
CA GLU A 341 36.26 -39.21 14.65
C GLU A 341 36.57 -37.84 15.22
N SER A 342 36.79 -37.85 16.54
CA SER A 342 36.96 -36.68 17.40
C SER A 342 38.17 -35.81 17.00
N PRO A 343 38.07 -34.48 17.24
CA PRO A 343 39.16 -33.51 17.02
C PRO A 343 40.26 -33.65 18.08
N TRP A 344 41.49 -33.89 17.65
CA TRP A 344 42.66 -33.74 18.51
C TRP A 344 43.77 -32.95 17.82
N LEU A 345 44.11 -31.85 18.52
CA LEU A 345 45.37 -31.10 18.53
C LEU A 345 45.62 -30.12 17.37
N LEU A 346 45.32 -28.84 17.61
CA LEU A 346 46.32 -27.85 18.05
C LEU A 346 45.65 -26.49 18.41
N SER A 347 46.02 -25.97 19.58
CA SER A 347 45.83 -24.58 20.08
C SER A 347 47.25 -24.05 20.42
N PRO A 348 47.54 -22.73 20.59
CA PRO A 348 46.67 -21.71 21.22
C PRO A 348 46.77 -20.24 20.72
N SER A 349 46.01 -19.35 21.37
CA SER A 349 45.89 -17.87 21.25
C SER A 349 44.73 -17.44 20.34
N THR A 350 43.75 -16.64 20.77
CA THR A 350 43.72 -15.65 21.85
C THR A 350 42.26 -15.43 22.27
N ASP A 351 42.09 -14.92 23.49
CA ASP A 351 40.85 -14.61 24.21
C ASP A 351 39.74 -13.92 23.40
N CYS A 352 38.48 -14.35 23.59
CA CYS A 352 37.42 -13.40 23.92
C CYS A 352 36.20 -14.10 24.54
N VAL A 353 35.64 -13.43 25.53
CA VAL A 353 34.63 -13.86 26.49
C VAL A 353 33.19 -13.74 25.94
N ASP A 354 32.31 -14.54 26.54
CA ASP A 354 30.84 -14.57 26.43
C ASP A 354 30.21 -14.94 25.08
N SER A 355 29.81 -16.21 24.98
CA SER A 355 28.69 -16.61 24.14
C SER A 355 27.92 -17.74 24.81
N ARG A 356 26.79 -17.38 25.43
CA ARG A 356 25.70 -18.29 25.77
C ARG A 356 25.37 -19.17 24.55
N PRO A 357 25.12 -20.49 24.68
CA PRO A 357 24.82 -21.32 23.51
C PRO A 357 23.55 -20.81 22.81
N PRO A 358 23.48 -20.86 21.46
CA PRO A 358 22.32 -20.37 20.73
C PRO A 358 21.10 -21.23 21.08
N GLU A 359 20.06 -20.62 21.64
CA GLU A 359 18.86 -21.34 22.03
C GLU A 359 18.14 -21.90 20.80
N SER A 360 17.75 -23.17 20.88
CA SER A 360 17.06 -23.91 19.82
C SER A 360 15.81 -23.18 19.32
N ARG A 361 15.66 -23.08 17.99
CA ARG A 361 14.52 -22.45 17.28
C ARG A 361 13.14 -22.93 17.71
N ILE A 362 13.06 -24.07 18.38
CA ILE A 362 11.81 -24.62 18.94
C ILE A 362 11.29 -23.78 20.11
N ARG A 363 12.14 -23.02 20.84
CA ARG A 363 11.69 -22.15 21.94
C ARG A 363 10.98 -20.88 21.45
N SER A 364 11.24 -20.39 20.23
CA SER A 364 10.55 -19.24 19.66
C SER A 364 9.10 -19.54 19.26
N PHE A 365 8.79 -20.79 18.89
CA PHE A 365 7.43 -21.17 18.50
C PHE A 365 6.45 -21.23 19.67
N PHE A 366 6.93 -21.46 20.90
CA PHE A 366 6.11 -21.55 22.10
C PHE A 366 6.30 -20.36 23.06
N GLY A 367 6.99 -19.30 22.63
CA GLY A 367 7.30 -18.12 23.45
C GLY A 367 6.06 -17.38 23.99
N LEU A 368 4.92 -17.44 23.29
CA LEU A 368 3.65 -16.87 23.79
C LEU A 368 3.05 -17.65 24.96
N TRP A 369 3.35 -18.94 25.11
CA TRP A 369 2.77 -19.80 26.14
C TRP A 369 3.54 -19.77 27.47
N TYR A 370 4.83 -19.39 27.43
CA TYR A 370 5.67 -19.32 28.63
C TYR A 370 5.88 -17.89 29.16
N ARG A 371 5.37 -16.86 28.48
CA ARG A 371 5.50 -15.46 28.92
C ARG A 371 4.64 -15.11 30.14
N ASN A 372 3.66 -15.94 30.49
CA ASN A 372 2.68 -15.63 31.54
C ASN A 372 2.86 -16.37 32.87
N SER A 373 4.01 -17.03 33.10
CA SER A 373 4.18 -17.88 34.28
C SER A 373 5.46 -17.64 35.09
N SER A 374 6.07 -16.44 35.06
CA SER A 374 7.17 -16.10 35.98
C SER A 374 7.39 -14.58 36.15
N SER A 375 6.39 -13.86 36.67
CA SER A 375 6.63 -12.74 37.61
C SER A 375 5.32 -12.37 38.29
N SER A 376 5.05 -13.08 39.37
CA SER A 376 4.07 -12.74 40.41
C SER A 376 4.47 -11.43 41.09
N SER A 377 3.59 -10.41 41.09
CA SER A 377 2.93 -9.99 42.33
C SER A 377 2.01 -8.77 42.12
N LYS A 378 0.78 -8.93 42.66
CA LYS A 378 -0.21 -7.92 43.10
C LYS A 378 -1.37 -7.53 42.15
N ASP A 379 -2.48 -8.22 42.39
CA ASP A 379 -3.91 -8.03 42.06
C ASP A 379 -4.50 -6.61 42.20
N PRO A 380 -5.81 -6.36 41.90
CA PRO A 380 -6.76 -7.06 41.01
C PRO A 380 -7.62 -6.12 40.11
N SER A 381 -8.25 -6.65 39.04
CA SER A 381 -9.73 -6.71 38.91
C SER A 381 -10.20 -7.06 37.47
N ALA A 382 -10.95 -8.17 37.38
CA ALA A 382 -12.07 -8.47 36.46
C ALA A 382 -11.83 -8.43 34.93
N SER A 383 -12.38 -9.29 34.07
CA SER A 383 -13.19 -10.51 34.17
C SER A 383 -13.43 -11.00 32.73
N ALA A 384 -13.51 -12.33 32.53
CA ALA A 384 -14.15 -13.06 31.42
C ALA A 384 -13.56 -12.90 29.98
N SER A 385 -13.56 -13.88 29.08
CA SER A 385 -13.88 -15.33 29.03
C SER A 385 -13.47 -15.80 27.62
N SER A 386 -12.50 -16.71 27.45
CA SER A 386 -12.66 -18.12 27.01
C SER A 386 -13.78 -18.43 25.99
N GLY A 387 -13.38 -19.03 24.85
CA GLY A 387 -14.20 -19.70 23.83
C GLY A 387 -13.30 -20.05 22.63
N MET A 388 -12.58 -21.17 22.62
CA MET A 388 -13.02 -22.55 22.37
C MET A 388 -13.53 -22.74 20.93
N TRP A 389 -12.67 -23.32 20.11
CA TRP A 389 -12.93 -23.72 18.73
C TRP A 389 -13.81 -24.96 18.70
N GLU A 390 -14.82 -24.98 17.84
CA GLU A 390 -15.53 -26.20 17.46
C GLU A 390 -15.51 -26.34 15.93
N ILE A 391 -15.13 -27.54 15.50
CA ILE A 391 -14.96 -28.01 14.13
C ILE A 391 -16.32 -28.50 13.63
N ILE A 392 -16.70 -28.19 12.39
CA ILE A 392 -17.85 -28.82 11.73
C ILE A 392 -17.37 -29.48 10.44
N ASP A 393 -17.64 -30.78 10.36
CA ASP A 393 -17.32 -31.71 9.27
C ASP A 393 -18.38 -31.68 8.14
N HIS A 394 -17.97 -32.16 6.97
CA HIS A 394 -18.74 -32.27 5.73
C HIS A 394 -19.59 -33.57 5.65
N GLN A 395 -20.63 -33.55 4.78
CA GLN A 395 -21.55 -34.63 4.31
C GLN A 395 -22.82 -34.83 5.16
N ASP A 396 -24.06 -34.91 4.65
CA ASP A 396 -24.72 -34.93 3.32
C ASP A 396 -26.14 -34.30 3.55
N VAL A 397 -26.93 -33.80 2.58
CA VAL A 397 -27.67 -34.50 1.52
C VAL A 397 -28.45 -33.43 0.73
N GLY A 398 -28.53 -33.53 -0.60
CA GLY A 398 -29.61 -32.87 -1.35
C GLY A 398 -29.41 -32.70 -2.86
N PHE A 399 -29.34 -33.80 -3.60
CA PHE A 399 -29.49 -33.86 -5.06
C PHE A 399 -30.85 -33.31 -5.54
N LEU A 400 -30.84 -32.46 -6.57
CA LEU A 400 -31.79 -32.39 -7.72
C LEU A 400 -31.06 -31.60 -8.82
N GLN A 401 -30.42 -32.25 -9.79
CA GLN A 401 -30.95 -32.74 -11.07
C GLN A 401 -31.25 -31.61 -12.08
N GLU A 402 -30.50 -31.69 -13.18
CA GLU A 402 -30.51 -30.86 -14.38
C GLU A 402 -31.86 -30.94 -15.11
N GLU A 403 -32.38 -29.79 -15.52
CA GLU A 403 -33.25 -29.66 -16.69
C GLU A 403 -32.78 -28.45 -17.49
N GLU A 404 -32.11 -28.72 -18.61
CA GLU A 404 -31.99 -27.82 -19.75
C GLU A 404 -33.29 -27.92 -20.57
N GLU A 405 -34.01 -26.82 -20.76
CA GLU A 405 -34.76 -26.57 -22.01
C GLU A 405 -35.19 -25.09 -22.13
N GLU A 406 -34.81 -24.53 -23.29
CA GLU A 406 -35.43 -23.49 -24.11
C GLU A 406 -36.05 -22.19 -23.53
N GLY A 407 -35.62 -21.06 -24.12
CA GLY A 407 -36.35 -19.80 -24.01
C GLY A 407 -35.63 -18.55 -24.55
N MET A 408 -35.26 -18.53 -25.83
CA MET A 408 -34.95 -17.29 -26.57
C MET A 408 -36.25 -16.66 -27.09
N PRO A 409 -36.41 -15.33 -26.95
CA PRO A 409 -36.94 -14.56 -28.07
C PRO A 409 -36.13 -13.29 -28.32
N ASP A 410 -35.42 -13.35 -29.45
CA ASP A 410 -35.51 -12.47 -30.62
C ASP A 410 -35.67 -10.93 -30.52
N CYS A 411 -34.92 -10.33 -31.46
CA CYS A 411 -35.19 -9.12 -32.23
C CYS A 411 -34.94 -7.71 -31.66
N GLY A 412 -34.08 -6.98 -32.39
CA GLY A 412 -34.46 -5.64 -32.85
C GLY A 412 -33.35 -4.58 -32.89
N SER A 413 -32.44 -4.65 -33.87
CA SER A 413 -31.89 -3.41 -34.44
C SER A 413 -32.95 -2.75 -35.32
N PRO A 414 -32.96 -1.41 -35.43
CA PRO A 414 -32.81 -0.89 -36.78
C PRO A 414 -31.84 0.29 -36.88
N ALA A 415 -31.18 0.32 -38.03
CA ALA A 415 -30.42 1.43 -38.58
C ALA A 415 -31.30 2.67 -38.82
N GLY A 416 -30.70 3.86 -38.76
CA GLY A 416 -31.36 5.13 -39.08
C GLY A 416 -30.42 6.31 -39.22
N THR A 417 -29.77 6.40 -40.38
CA THR A 417 -29.66 7.58 -41.27
C THR A 417 -29.38 8.99 -40.68
N LEU A 418 -28.23 9.56 -41.07
CA LEU A 418 -27.95 10.99 -41.34
C LEU A 418 -28.93 11.58 -42.41
N PRO A 419 -28.96 12.89 -42.78
CA PRO A 419 -28.40 14.14 -42.25
C PRO A 419 -29.54 15.22 -42.12
N PRO A 420 -29.44 16.55 -42.42
CA PRO A 420 -28.60 17.29 -43.40
C PRO A 420 -27.32 17.94 -42.85
#